data_AF-A0AA39YN63-F1
#
_entry.id   AF-A0AA39YN63-F1
#
_cell.length_a   1.000
_cell.length_b   1.000
_cell.length_c   1.000
_cell.angle_alpha   90.00
_cell.angle_beta   90.00
_cell.angle_gamma   90.00
#
_symmetry.space_group_name_H-M   'P 1'
#
loop_
_entity.id
_entity.type
_entity.pdbx_description
1 polymer ?
#
loop_
_entity_poly.entity_id
_entity_poly.type
_entity_poly.pdbx_seq_one_letter_code
_entity_poly.pdbx_strand_id
1 'polypeptide(L)'
;MAIVLVGDPEALKSLLAERHELGSLFPDRITFEDLSPRDCLKMLDKQMKDAKPTAMTPFFTSQAATKRFEKAISILSMFEGWGNAPLVKFIKTRMLQKADNEHFLAGSRDPTRKHTWKLTEEMAMSCLRTLFRDIRNTRAAIKKVSSEPSGNATEPRNPAGDPTPQPGPSGTNPTEATSETASEPKRVVHATQQLQKVAKETSSPTSEEGSKTLEKKTTQQAAAKKSDEKRIEKRDKNEKIDEEKNRSAQEAIKQLGKCEQGFDWDEADGGWVCQGGSHFLSDAEVAAAM
;
A
#
# COMPACT_ATOMS: atom_id res chain seq x y z
N MET A 1 1.30 -34.33 10.68
CA MET A 1 1.69 -33.24 9.76
C MET A 1 0.57 -32.24 9.74
N ALA A 2 0.83 -30.99 10.09
CA ALA A 2 -0.16 -29.92 10.03
C ALA A 2 0.20 -28.99 8.85
N ILE A 3 -0.81 -28.60 8.07
CA ILE A 3 -0.65 -27.64 6.97
C ILE A 3 -1.30 -26.34 7.42
N VAL A 4 -0.58 -25.23 7.27
CA VAL A 4 -1.08 -23.89 7.62
C VAL A 4 -1.06 -23.04 6.36
N LEU A 5 -2.21 -22.49 5.98
CA LEU A 5 -2.33 -21.52 4.90
C LEU A 5 -2.26 -20.10 5.50
N VAL A 6 -1.35 -19.28 4.98
CA VAL A 6 -1.13 -17.90 5.45
C VAL A 6 -1.18 -16.97 4.24
N GLY A 7 -1.92 -15.88 4.36
CA GLY A 7 -2.08 -14.92 3.28
C GLY A 7 -3.13 -13.85 3.60
N ASP A 8 -3.39 -13.00 2.62
CA ASP A 8 -4.45 -12.01 2.70
C ASP A 8 -5.82 -12.70 2.90
N PRO A 9 -6.66 -12.20 3.82
CA PRO A 9 -7.93 -12.85 4.15
C PRO A 9 -8.88 -12.95 2.97
N GLU A 10 -8.90 -11.97 2.06
CA GLU A 10 -9.78 -11.99 0.89
C GLU A 10 -9.24 -12.94 -0.18
N ALA A 11 -7.92 -12.94 -0.42
CA ALA A 11 -7.29 -13.91 -1.31
C ALA A 11 -7.51 -15.35 -0.84
N LEU A 12 -7.39 -15.62 0.47
CA LEU A 12 -7.64 -16.94 1.06
C LEU A 12 -9.11 -17.34 0.98
N LYS A 13 -10.05 -16.41 1.20
CA LYS A 13 -11.48 -16.69 1.02
C LYS A 13 -11.80 -17.05 -0.43
N SER A 14 -11.27 -16.31 -1.40
CA SER A 14 -11.45 -16.60 -2.83
C SER A 14 -10.92 -17.99 -3.19
N LEU A 15 -9.69 -18.31 -2.74
CA LEU A 15 -9.07 -19.60 -2.99
C LEU A 15 -9.88 -20.78 -2.44
N LEU A 16 -10.39 -20.65 -1.21
CA LEU A 16 -11.20 -21.70 -0.56
C LEU A 16 -12.61 -21.80 -1.15
N ALA A 17 -13.15 -20.70 -1.70
CA ALA A 17 -14.44 -20.69 -2.39
C ALA A 17 -14.34 -21.35 -3.78
N GLU A 18 -13.25 -21.11 -4.52
CA GLU A 18 -13.02 -21.74 -5.83
C GLU A 18 -12.78 -23.26 -5.72
N ARG A 19 -12.21 -23.72 -4.60
CA ARG A 19 -11.90 -25.13 -4.38
C ARG A 19 -12.53 -25.62 -3.08
N HIS A 20 -13.82 -25.97 -3.17
CA HIS A 20 -14.62 -26.43 -2.03
C HIS A 20 -13.99 -27.61 -1.25
N GLU A 21 -13.28 -28.50 -1.94
CA GLU A 21 -12.54 -29.62 -1.34
C GLU A 21 -11.49 -29.14 -0.33
N LEU A 22 -10.77 -28.06 -0.65
CA LEU A 22 -9.79 -27.43 0.26
C LEU A 22 -10.49 -26.75 1.44
N GLY A 23 -11.66 -26.14 1.24
CA GLY A 23 -12.45 -25.55 2.32
C GLY A 23 -12.73 -26.54 3.47
N SER A 24 -13.05 -27.79 3.13
CA SER A 24 -13.30 -28.84 4.12
C SER A 24 -12.04 -29.29 4.89
N LEU A 25 -10.85 -29.13 4.31
CA LEU A 25 -9.57 -29.51 4.91
C LEU A 25 -9.02 -28.47 5.88
N PHE A 26 -9.54 -27.24 5.84
CA PHE A 26 -9.13 -26.13 6.70
C PHE A 26 -10.31 -25.56 7.51
N PRO A 27 -10.89 -26.35 8.45
CA PRO A 27 -12.01 -25.89 9.28
C PRO A 27 -11.58 -24.81 10.29
N ASP A 28 -10.33 -24.89 10.78
CA ASP A 28 -9.79 -23.95 11.76
C ASP A 28 -9.29 -22.68 11.07
N ARG A 29 -9.89 -21.54 11.41
CA ARG A 29 -9.51 -20.22 10.90
C ARG A 29 -9.11 -19.30 12.04
N ILE A 30 -7.89 -18.78 11.95
CA ILE A 30 -7.36 -17.77 12.88
C ILE A 30 -7.13 -16.48 12.09
N THR A 31 -7.80 -15.41 12.48
CA THR A 31 -7.65 -14.08 11.87
C THR A 31 -6.71 -13.25 12.75
N PHE A 32 -5.66 -12.68 12.15
CA PHE A 32 -4.76 -11.76 12.83
C PHE A 32 -5.15 -10.32 12.48
N GLU A 33 -5.68 -9.61 13.46
CA GLU A 33 -6.05 -8.20 13.32
C GLU A 33 -4.82 -7.28 13.43
N ASP A 34 -4.91 -6.12 12.77
CA ASP A 34 -3.92 -5.05 12.89
C ASP A 34 -3.83 -4.58 14.35
N LEU A 35 -2.62 -4.28 14.83
CA LEU A 35 -2.44 -3.78 16.19
C LEU A 35 -3.10 -2.42 16.33
N SER A 36 -3.83 -2.21 17.43
CA SER A 36 -4.36 -0.89 17.76
C SER A 36 -3.24 0.14 17.87
N PRO A 37 -3.48 1.44 17.58
CA PRO A 37 -2.45 2.48 17.69
C PRO A 37 -1.82 2.55 19.08
N ARG A 38 -2.63 2.27 20.11
CA ARG A 38 -2.19 2.23 21.50
C ARG A 38 -1.29 1.04 21.79
N ASP A 39 -1.60 -0.13 21.24
CA ASP A 39 -0.77 -1.32 21.43
C ASP A 39 0.52 -1.25 20.61
N CYS A 40 0.50 -0.61 19.44
CA CYS A 40 1.71 -0.23 18.71
C CYS A 40 2.62 0.67 19.56
N LEU A 41 2.05 1.67 20.24
CA LEU A 41 2.81 2.57 21.11
C LEU A 41 3.39 1.84 22.33
N LYS A 42 2.62 0.95 22.96
CA LYS A 42 3.13 0.09 24.06
C LYS A 42 4.24 -0.83 23.58
N MET A 43 4.08 -1.43 22.41
CA MET A 43 5.10 -2.31 21.81
C MET A 43 6.38 -1.52 21.52
N LEU A 44 6.25 -0.31 20.98
CA LEU A 44 7.39 0.58 20.74
C LEU A 44 8.11 0.92 22.04
N ASP A 45 7.37 1.35 23.07
CA ASP A 45 7.94 1.68 24.38
C ASP A 45 8.68 0.49 25.02
N LYS A 46 8.07 -0.70 24.98
CA LYS A 46 8.72 -1.94 25.44
C LYS A 46 10.00 -2.23 24.67
N GLN A 47 9.96 -2.21 23.34
CA GLN A 47 11.11 -2.50 22.49
C GLN A 47 12.25 -1.48 22.63
N MET A 48 11.91 -0.24 22.99
CA MET A 48 12.89 0.82 23.28
C MET A 48 13.57 0.59 24.64
N LYS A 49 12.79 0.25 25.68
CA LYS A 49 13.31 -0.11 27.00
C LYS A 49 14.19 -1.36 26.96
N ASP A 50 13.79 -2.37 26.20
CA ASP A 50 14.57 -3.59 26.00
C ASP A 50 15.94 -3.29 25.32
N ALA A 51 15.97 -2.32 24.40
CA ALA A 51 17.21 -1.93 23.72
C ALA A 51 18.11 -1.04 24.59
N LYS A 52 17.54 -0.15 25.40
CA LYS A 52 18.26 0.78 26.28
C LYS A 52 17.50 0.91 27.61
N PRO A 53 17.80 0.08 28.63
CA PRO A 53 17.02 0.04 29.89
C PRO A 53 17.03 1.34 30.69
N THR A 54 18.09 2.15 30.55
CA THR A 54 18.26 3.45 31.24
C THR A 54 17.59 4.61 30.51
N ALA A 55 16.97 4.37 29.35
CA ALA A 55 16.36 5.38 28.51
C ALA A 55 15.04 5.90 29.09
N MET A 56 14.89 7.23 29.14
CA MET A 56 13.58 7.85 29.27
C MET A 56 12.92 7.91 27.89
N THR A 57 11.74 7.31 27.77
CA THR A 57 10.91 7.36 26.56
C THR A 57 9.81 8.42 26.70
N PRO A 58 9.49 9.20 25.66
CA PRO A 58 8.55 10.32 25.75
C PRO A 58 7.08 9.88 25.60
N PHE A 59 6.82 8.60 25.28
CA PHE A 59 5.52 8.13 24.81
C PHE A 59 4.41 8.20 25.86
N PHE A 60 4.76 7.97 27.13
CA PHE A 60 3.81 7.89 28.25
C PHE A 60 4.11 8.93 29.34
N THR A 61 4.91 9.95 29.05
CA THR A 61 5.28 11.02 30.02
C THR A 61 4.07 11.83 30.47
N SER A 62 3.11 12.06 29.58
CA SER A 62 1.85 12.73 29.88
C SER A 62 0.71 12.14 29.05
N GLN A 63 -0.53 12.31 29.52
CA GLN A 63 -1.71 11.92 28.74
C GLN A 63 -1.78 12.67 27.40
N ALA A 64 -1.32 13.94 27.36
CA ALA A 64 -1.30 14.74 26.15
C ALA A 64 -0.30 14.18 25.12
N ALA A 65 0.92 13.84 25.56
CA ALA A 65 1.95 13.23 24.72
C ALA A 65 1.48 11.87 24.17
N THR A 66 0.91 11.03 25.04
CA THR A 66 0.35 9.72 24.65
C THR A 66 -0.67 9.88 23.53
N LYS A 67 -1.64 10.78 23.70
CA LYS A 67 -2.67 11.05 22.68
C LYS A 67 -2.10 11.58 21.37
N ARG A 68 -1.02 12.39 21.40
CA ARG A 68 -0.35 12.86 20.19
C ARG A 68 0.30 11.72 19.42
N PHE A 69 1.02 10.85 20.11
CA PHE A 69 1.65 9.67 19.49
C PHE A 69 0.60 8.67 18.98
N GLU A 70 -0.45 8.39 19.75
CA GLU A 70 -1.56 7.56 19.31
C GLU A 70 -2.23 8.12 18.06
N LYS A 71 -2.46 9.44 18.00
CA LYS A 71 -3.03 10.08 16.80
C LYS A 71 -2.09 9.97 15.60
N ALA A 72 -0.79 10.17 15.79
CA ALA A 72 0.19 10.03 14.71
C ALA A 72 0.23 8.59 14.17
N ILE A 73 0.25 7.59 15.05
CA ILE A 73 0.21 6.17 14.67
C ILE A 73 -1.12 5.83 14.01
N SER A 74 -2.24 6.35 14.51
CA SER A 74 -3.58 6.13 13.92
C SER A 74 -3.68 6.68 12.50
N ILE A 75 -3.01 7.80 12.20
CA ILE A 75 -2.96 8.32 10.83
C ILE A 75 -2.10 7.41 9.96
N LEU A 76 -0.96 6.92 10.47
CA LEU A 76 -0.10 6.00 9.73
C LEU A 76 -0.77 4.66 9.46
N SER A 77 -1.62 4.17 10.36
CA SER A 77 -2.35 2.90 10.18
C SER A 77 -3.43 2.94 9.10
N MET A 78 -3.81 4.13 8.64
CA MET A 78 -4.77 4.30 7.54
C MET A 78 -4.16 4.02 6.16
N PHE A 79 -2.84 3.91 6.01
CA PHE A 79 -2.21 3.62 4.71
C PHE A 79 -2.15 2.11 4.44
N GLU A 80 -2.34 1.70 3.19
CA GLU A 80 -2.27 0.28 2.77
C GLU A 80 -0.89 -0.34 3.02
N GLY A 81 0.17 0.48 2.99
CA GLY A 81 1.54 0.08 3.34
C GLY A 81 1.84 -0.01 4.84
N TRP A 82 0.83 0.10 5.72
CA TRP A 82 1.03 -0.02 7.17
C TRP A 82 1.38 -1.47 7.55
N GLY A 83 2.68 -1.76 7.63
CA GLY A 83 3.20 -3.08 7.96
C GLY A 83 3.14 -3.44 9.45
N ASN A 84 2.20 -2.93 10.25
CA ASN A 84 2.04 -3.20 11.69
C ASN A 84 3.37 -3.30 12.47
N ALA A 85 3.70 -4.49 12.97
CA ALA A 85 4.86 -4.75 13.80
C ALA A 85 6.21 -4.51 13.10
N PRO A 86 6.44 -4.97 11.85
CA PRO A 86 7.58 -4.55 11.04
C PRO A 86 7.80 -3.03 11.01
N LEU A 87 6.74 -2.24 10.82
CA LEU A 87 6.86 -0.79 10.76
C LEU A 87 7.17 -0.18 12.13
N VAL A 88 6.59 -0.70 13.21
CA VAL A 88 6.94 -0.29 14.58
C VAL A 88 8.41 -0.59 14.89
N LYS A 89 8.95 -1.73 14.45
CA LYS A 89 10.39 -2.05 14.55
C LYS A 89 11.23 -1.07 13.76
N PHE A 90 10.79 -0.67 12.57
CA PHE A 90 11.48 0.34 11.77
C PHE A 90 11.50 1.71 12.47
N ILE A 91 10.36 2.13 13.02
CA ILE A 91 10.24 3.37 13.82
C ILE A 91 11.21 3.35 15.01
N LYS A 92 11.26 2.23 15.75
CA LYS A 92 12.22 2.02 16.84
C LYS A 92 13.65 2.25 16.38
N THR A 93 14.08 1.59 15.30
CA THR A 93 15.45 1.73 14.78
C THR A 93 15.77 3.17 14.41
N ARG A 94 14.88 3.87 13.69
CA ARG A 94 15.06 5.28 13.34
C ARG A 94 15.13 6.19 14.57
N MET A 95 14.32 5.94 15.60
CA MET A 95 14.35 6.70 16.85
C MET A 95 15.65 6.47 17.63
N LEU A 96 16.13 5.22 17.70
CA LEU A 96 17.41 4.89 18.34
C LEU A 96 18.57 5.57 17.63
N GLN A 97 18.64 5.46 16.30
CA GLN A 97 19.66 6.12 15.48
C GLN A 97 19.65 7.63 15.69
N LYS A 98 18.46 8.26 15.69
CA LYS A 98 18.36 9.71 15.91
C LYS A 98 18.87 10.11 17.30
N ALA A 99 18.53 9.34 18.33
CA ALA A 99 19.01 9.61 19.69
C ALA A 99 20.51 9.35 19.87
N ASP A 100 21.05 8.30 19.25
CA ASP A 100 22.48 8.00 19.27
C ASP A 100 23.29 9.07 18.51
N ASN A 101 22.77 9.58 17.39
CA ASN A 101 23.40 10.67 16.64
C ASN A 101 23.43 11.98 17.46
N GLU A 102 22.32 12.37 18.08
CA GLU A 102 22.28 13.55 18.97
C GLU A 102 23.21 13.37 20.17
N HIS A 103 23.26 12.16 20.74
CA HIS A 103 24.19 11.83 21.81
C HIS A 103 25.65 11.96 21.35
N PHE A 104 25.99 11.47 20.15
CA PHE A 104 27.33 11.59 19.58
C PHE A 104 27.73 13.05 19.35
N LEU A 105 26.83 13.86 18.77
CA LEU A 105 27.04 15.30 18.58
C LEU A 105 27.24 16.05 19.92
N ALA A 106 26.53 15.63 20.97
CA ALA A 106 26.68 16.20 22.31
C ALA A 106 27.96 15.72 23.04
N GLY A 107 28.39 14.48 22.80
CA GLY A 107 29.56 13.85 23.42
C GLY A 107 30.90 14.46 22.99
N SER A 108 30.95 15.11 21.83
CA SER A 108 32.12 15.87 21.36
C SER A 108 32.49 17.07 22.25
N ARG A 109 31.60 17.49 23.18
CA ARG A 109 31.78 18.71 23.98
C ARG A 109 32.25 18.50 25.42
N ASP A 110 32.26 17.27 25.97
CA ASP A 110 32.71 17.05 27.36
C ASP A 110 33.02 15.56 27.66
N PRO A 111 34.30 15.18 27.90
CA PRO A 111 34.71 13.80 28.22
C PRO A 111 34.37 13.35 29.66
N THR A 112 33.88 14.24 30.53
CA THR A 112 33.65 13.93 31.96
C THR A 112 32.19 13.72 32.34
N ARG A 113 31.24 14.06 31.45
CA ARG A 113 29.81 13.85 31.72
C ARG A 113 29.43 12.38 31.56
N LYS A 114 28.76 11.81 32.58
CA LYS A 114 27.95 10.60 32.43
C LYS A 114 26.81 10.90 31.47
N HIS A 115 27.03 10.70 30.18
CA HIS A 115 26.07 11.05 29.16
C HIS A 115 24.84 10.14 29.27
N THR A 116 23.68 10.76 29.46
CA THR A 116 22.39 10.07 29.56
C THR A 116 21.74 10.07 28.19
N TRP A 117 21.55 8.89 27.61
CA TRP A 117 20.73 8.72 26.41
C TRP A 117 19.30 9.19 26.69
N LYS A 118 18.78 10.11 25.87
CA LYS A 118 17.43 10.69 26.03
C LYS A 118 16.77 10.84 24.66
N LEU A 119 15.54 10.35 24.55
CA LEU A 119 14.68 10.60 23.39
C LEU A 119 13.60 11.62 23.77
N THR A 120 13.63 12.81 23.16
CA THR A 120 12.60 13.82 23.43
C THR A 120 11.33 13.59 22.59
N GLU A 121 10.23 14.23 22.99
CA GLU A 121 8.96 14.19 22.25
C GLU A 121 9.16 14.72 20.83
N GLU A 122 9.95 15.78 20.65
CA GLU A 122 10.22 16.40 19.35
C GLU A 122 11.01 15.48 18.42
N MET A 123 12.02 14.78 18.95
CA MET A 123 12.83 13.82 18.18
C MET A 123 11.96 12.66 17.69
N ALA A 124 11.17 12.08 18.59
CA ALA A 124 10.26 10.98 18.26
C ALA A 124 9.19 11.41 17.23
N MET A 125 8.55 12.57 17.44
CA MET A 125 7.57 13.11 16.50
C MET A 125 8.20 13.50 15.16
N SER A 126 9.47 13.92 15.13
CA SER A 126 10.20 14.14 13.88
C SER A 126 10.37 12.83 13.09
N CYS A 127 10.71 11.72 13.74
CA CYS A 127 10.81 10.42 13.07
C CYS A 127 9.47 9.99 12.46
N LEU A 128 8.36 10.15 13.20
CA LEU A 128 7.02 9.83 12.70
C LEU A 128 6.60 10.72 11.52
N ARG A 129 6.93 12.02 11.56
CA ARG A 129 6.67 12.95 10.44
C ARG A 129 7.47 12.58 9.20
N THR A 130 8.75 12.22 9.35
CA THR A 130 9.57 11.74 8.24
C THR A 130 8.96 10.48 7.65
N LEU A 131 8.56 9.52 8.48
CA LEU A 131 7.92 8.29 8.01
C LEU A 131 6.60 8.56 7.26
N PHE A 132 5.78 9.49 7.75
CA PHE A 132 4.55 9.88 7.07
C PHE A 132 4.84 10.45 5.67
N ARG A 133 5.88 11.29 5.56
CA ARG A 133 6.30 11.84 4.26
C ARG A 133 6.82 10.74 3.34
N ASP A 134 7.62 9.82 3.86
CA ASP A 134 8.18 8.70 3.09
C ASP A 134 7.04 7.83 2.52
N ILE A 135 6.09 7.40 3.36
CA ILE A 135 4.92 6.60 2.94
C ILE A 135 4.03 7.34 1.92
N ARG A 136 3.88 8.65 2.09
CA ARG A 136 3.09 9.48 1.16
C ARG A 136 3.80 9.64 -0.19
N ASN A 137 5.12 9.82 -0.19
CA ASN A 137 5.92 9.96 -1.39
C ASN A 137 5.97 8.67 -2.20
N THR A 138 5.97 7.51 -1.54
CA THR A 138 5.87 6.19 -2.19
C THR A 138 4.46 5.88 -2.73
N ARG A 139 3.54 6.87 -2.73
CA ARG A 139 2.15 6.75 -3.21
C ARG A 139 1.38 5.56 -2.62
N ALA A 140 1.60 5.25 -1.34
CA ALA A 140 0.78 4.24 -0.68
C ALA A 140 -0.69 4.70 -0.67
N ALA A 141 -1.58 3.88 -1.22
CA ALA A 141 -3.01 4.16 -1.20
C ALA A 141 -3.51 4.18 0.27
N ILE A 142 -4.54 4.99 0.52
CA ILE A 142 -5.20 5.03 1.83
C ILE A 142 -6.21 3.89 1.85
N LYS A 143 -6.18 3.05 2.91
CA LYS A 143 -7.17 2.00 3.15
C LYS A 143 -8.55 2.65 3.10
N LYS A 144 -9.39 2.23 2.15
CA LYS A 144 -10.79 2.66 2.12
C LYS A 144 -11.47 2.08 3.37
N VAL A 145 -11.66 2.92 4.39
CA VAL A 145 -12.48 2.56 5.54
C VAL A 145 -13.92 2.51 5.02
N SER A 146 -14.41 1.30 4.74
CA SER A 146 -15.84 1.08 4.56
C SER A 146 -16.48 1.24 5.94
N SER A 147 -16.93 2.46 6.24
CA SER A 147 -17.81 2.69 7.37
C SER A 147 -19.16 2.08 7.02
N GLU A 148 -19.43 0.87 7.49
CA GLU A 148 -20.82 0.40 7.53
C GLU A 148 -21.59 1.32 8.49
N PRO A 149 -22.69 1.96 8.03
CA PRO A 149 -23.56 2.67 8.94
C PRO A 149 -24.25 1.61 9.81
N SER A 150 -23.90 1.62 11.10
CA SER A 150 -24.67 0.96 12.16
C SER A 150 -26.09 1.52 12.16
N GLY A 151 -26.94 0.97 11.31
CA GLY A 151 -28.37 1.20 11.32
C GLY A 151 -28.96 0.52 12.54
N ASN A 152 -29.25 1.32 13.57
CA ASN A 152 -30.20 0.93 14.61
C ASN A 152 -31.52 0.57 13.94
N ALA A 153 -31.79 -0.73 13.79
CA ALA A 153 -33.11 -1.23 13.47
C ALA A 153 -33.88 -1.36 14.79
N THR A 154 -34.68 -0.34 15.09
CA THR A 154 -35.73 -0.40 16.10
C THR A 154 -36.81 -1.37 15.59
N GLU A 155 -36.92 -2.55 16.20
CA GLU A 155 -38.04 -3.47 15.96
C GLU A 155 -39.37 -2.85 16.44
N PRO A 156 -40.49 -3.03 15.70
CA PRO A 156 -41.81 -2.70 16.21
C PRO A 156 -42.31 -3.81 17.14
N ARG A 157 -42.56 -3.40 18.39
CA ARG A 157 -43.26 -4.14 19.44
C ARG A 157 -44.70 -4.41 19.02
N ASN A 158 -45.12 -5.68 19.02
CA ASN A 158 -46.53 -6.07 19.15
C ASN A 158 -46.70 -6.99 20.38
N PRO A 159 -47.80 -6.87 21.15
CA PRO A 159 -47.94 -7.55 22.43
C PRO A 159 -48.75 -8.84 22.37
N ALA A 160 -48.56 -9.63 23.45
CA ALA A 160 -49.47 -10.62 24.05
C ALA A 160 -49.22 -12.11 23.74
N GLY A 161 -48.94 -12.86 24.82
CA GLY A 161 -49.45 -14.22 25.03
C GLY A 161 -48.40 -15.33 25.07
N ASP A 162 -47.93 -15.66 26.28
CA ASP A 162 -47.48 -17.01 26.66
C ASP A 162 -48.64 -17.69 27.43
N PRO A 163 -48.85 -19.02 27.34
CA PRO A 163 -48.15 -19.93 28.24
C PRO A 163 -47.74 -21.31 27.64
N THR A 164 -46.45 -21.66 27.82
CA THR A 164 -45.88 -22.93 28.36
C THR A 164 -46.12 -24.30 27.63
N PRO A 165 -45.39 -25.40 27.95
CA PRO A 165 -44.77 -26.31 26.96
C PRO A 165 -45.19 -27.80 27.10
N GLN A 166 -44.74 -28.68 26.17
CA GLN A 166 -44.39 -30.13 26.30
C GLN A 166 -44.55 -30.90 24.94
N PRO A 167 -44.19 -32.20 24.79
CA PRO A 167 -42.98 -32.67 24.10
C PRO A 167 -43.31 -33.57 22.86
N GLY A 168 -42.29 -34.09 22.15
CA GLY A 168 -42.43 -34.95 20.95
C GLY A 168 -43.19 -36.27 21.16
N PRO A 169 -43.46 -37.09 20.11
CA PRO A 169 -42.36 -37.86 19.47
C PRO A 169 -42.50 -38.19 17.95
N SER A 170 -41.37 -38.67 17.41
CA SER A 170 -41.14 -39.70 16.35
C SER A 170 -42.10 -39.92 15.16
N GLY A 171 -41.50 -40.05 13.97
CA GLY A 171 -41.98 -41.01 12.95
C GLY A 171 -41.66 -40.72 11.48
N THR A 172 -40.60 -41.38 10.97
CA THR A 172 -40.55 -42.11 9.67
C THR A 172 -40.83 -41.42 8.31
N ASN A 173 -39.81 -41.49 7.41
CA ASN A 173 -39.89 -41.52 5.93
C ASN A 173 -40.65 -42.80 5.43
N PRO A 174 -40.76 -43.19 4.13
CA PRO A 174 -40.38 -42.58 2.82
C PRO A 174 -41.44 -42.75 1.67
N THR A 175 -41.32 -42.04 0.54
CA THR A 175 -41.72 -42.44 -0.85
C THR A 175 -41.26 -41.30 -1.81
N GLU A 176 -40.43 -41.42 -2.85
CA GLU A 176 -40.25 -42.27 -4.04
C GLU A 176 -41.36 -42.18 -5.12
N ALA A 177 -40.91 -41.83 -6.35
CA ALA A 177 -41.43 -42.11 -7.70
C ALA A 177 -41.57 -40.83 -8.59
N THR A 178 -40.74 -40.60 -9.64
CA THR A 178 -40.79 -41.17 -11.03
C THR A 178 -41.89 -40.45 -11.85
N SER A 179 -41.77 -39.94 -13.10
CA SER A 179 -40.92 -40.19 -14.27
C SER A 179 -41.21 -39.12 -15.36
N GLU A 180 -40.24 -38.89 -16.27
CA GLU A 180 -40.40 -38.81 -17.77
C GLU A 180 -41.20 -37.65 -18.43
N THR A 181 -40.92 -37.10 -19.63
CA THR A 181 -39.97 -37.39 -20.72
C THR A 181 -39.98 -36.26 -21.78
N ALA A 182 -38.82 -36.06 -22.43
CA ALA A 182 -38.48 -35.57 -23.80
C ALA A 182 -39.30 -34.44 -24.49
N SER A 183 -38.67 -33.50 -25.22
CA SER A 183 -38.13 -33.79 -26.57
C SER A 183 -37.16 -32.70 -27.12
N GLU A 184 -36.13 -33.17 -27.81
CA GLU A 184 -35.18 -32.49 -28.72
C GLU A 184 -35.85 -32.09 -30.07
N PRO A 185 -35.26 -31.28 -31.00
CA PRO A 185 -34.01 -31.61 -31.74
C PRO A 185 -33.03 -30.46 -32.15
N LYS A 186 -31.72 -30.80 -32.16
CA LYS A 186 -30.63 -30.66 -33.20
C LYS A 186 -30.77 -29.62 -34.36
N ARG A 187 -29.74 -29.02 -34.97
CA ARG A 187 -28.23 -29.00 -34.94
C ARG A 187 -27.75 -28.10 -36.13
N VAL A 188 -26.45 -27.74 -36.17
CA VAL A 188 -25.59 -27.33 -37.34
C VAL A 188 -25.58 -25.81 -37.65
N VAL A 189 -24.55 -24.96 -37.43
CA VAL A 189 -23.08 -24.91 -37.69
C VAL A 189 -22.70 -24.12 -38.96
N HIS A 190 -21.81 -23.11 -38.76
CA HIS A 190 -20.97 -22.35 -39.71
C HIS A 190 -21.66 -21.46 -40.76
N ALA A 191 -21.08 -20.39 -41.30
CA ALA A 191 -20.16 -19.33 -40.90
C ALA A 191 -19.99 -18.45 -42.15
N THR A 192 -19.68 -17.17 -41.95
CA THR A 192 -18.86 -16.31 -42.84
C THR A 192 -19.40 -15.84 -44.21
N GLN A 193 -19.19 -14.53 -44.43
CA GLN A 193 -18.92 -13.83 -45.72
C GLN A 193 -20.13 -13.60 -46.65
N GLN A 194 -20.29 -12.53 -47.43
CA GLN A 194 -19.60 -11.26 -47.70
C GLN A 194 -20.53 -10.44 -48.64
N LEU A 195 -20.54 -9.10 -48.48
CA LEU A 195 -20.50 -8.04 -49.52
C LEU A 195 -21.52 -7.94 -50.71
N GLN A 196 -22.20 -6.78 -50.73
CA GLN A 196 -22.36 -5.79 -51.83
C GLN A 196 -23.31 -5.98 -53.04
N LYS A 197 -24.23 -5.00 -53.23
CA LYS A 197 -24.60 -4.23 -54.47
C LYS A 197 -25.85 -3.37 -54.16
N VAL A 198 -25.87 -2.02 -54.12
CA VAL A 198 -25.55 -0.91 -55.05
C VAL A 198 -26.62 -0.62 -56.13
N ALA A 199 -27.30 0.53 -55.93
CA ALA A 199 -27.95 1.48 -56.86
C ALA A 199 -29.26 1.04 -57.60
N LYS A 200 -30.32 1.86 -57.74
CA LYS A 200 -30.39 3.26 -58.24
C LYS A 200 -31.73 3.98 -57.94
N GLU A 201 -31.62 5.30 -57.74
CA GLU A 201 -32.51 6.43 -58.15
C GLU A 201 -33.88 6.60 -57.44
N THR A 202 -34.29 7.77 -56.91
CA THR A 202 -34.08 9.16 -57.38
C THR A 202 -34.45 10.21 -56.30
N SER A 203 -33.93 11.43 -56.46
CA SER A 203 -34.33 12.75 -55.91
C SER A 203 -33.55 13.36 -54.73
N SER A 204 -32.54 14.17 -55.08
CA SER A 204 -31.97 15.34 -54.38
C SER A 204 -33.04 16.42 -54.06
N PRO A 205 -32.82 17.45 -53.18
CA PRO A 205 -31.53 18.12 -52.94
C PRO A 205 -31.21 18.56 -51.49
N THR A 206 -30.00 19.14 -51.35
CA THR A 206 -29.55 20.13 -50.33
C THR A 206 -28.97 19.61 -49.00
N SER A 207 -27.64 19.62 -48.88
CA SER A 207 -26.91 20.04 -47.66
C SER A 207 -25.40 20.09 -47.94
N GLU A 208 -24.83 21.30 -47.82
CA GLU A 208 -23.39 21.58 -47.88
C GLU A 208 -22.65 21.27 -46.55
N GLU A 209 -23.19 20.41 -45.67
CA GLU A 209 -22.63 20.16 -44.33
C GLU A 209 -21.92 18.81 -44.16
N GLY A 210 -21.78 18.02 -45.23
CA GLY A 210 -21.10 16.72 -45.20
C GLY A 210 -19.58 16.76 -45.31
N SER A 211 -19.01 17.76 -45.99
CA SER A 211 -17.56 17.87 -46.25
C SER A 211 -16.76 18.33 -45.01
N LYS A 212 -17.34 19.21 -44.20
CA LYS A 212 -16.69 19.78 -43.01
C LYS A 212 -16.48 18.78 -41.86
N THR A 213 -17.20 17.66 -41.84
CA THR A 213 -17.16 16.69 -40.74
C THR A 213 -16.05 15.65 -40.93
N LEU A 214 -15.73 15.28 -42.17
CA LEU A 214 -14.65 14.33 -42.46
C LEU A 214 -13.27 14.99 -42.33
N GLU A 215 -13.10 16.23 -42.81
CA GLU A 215 -11.85 16.99 -42.67
C GLU A 215 -11.50 17.32 -41.22
N LYS A 216 -12.49 17.63 -40.37
CA LYS A 216 -12.28 17.88 -38.93
C LYS A 216 -11.80 16.62 -38.19
N LYS A 217 -12.30 15.43 -38.54
CA LYS A 217 -11.93 14.16 -37.88
C LYS A 217 -10.50 13.74 -38.23
N THR A 218 -10.07 13.94 -39.47
CA THR A 218 -8.68 13.64 -39.91
C THR A 218 -7.68 14.64 -39.34
N THR A 219 -8.06 15.92 -39.23
CA THR A 219 -7.20 16.97 -38.64
C THR A 219 -7.03 16.78 -37.13
N GLN A 220 -8.08 16.37 -36.41
CA GLN A 220 -8.00 16.04 -34.97
C GLN A 220 -7.15 14.80 -34.70
N GLN A 221 -7.26 13.73 -35.51
CA GLN A 221 -6.41 12.54 -35.36
C GLN A 221 -4.93 12.82 -35.70
N ALA A 222 -4.64 13.64 -36.72
CA ALA A 222 -3.28 14.05 -37.05
C ALA A 222 -2.65 14.95 -35.97
N ALA A 223 -3.46 15.83 -35.35
CA ALA A 223 -3.02 16.66 -34.23
C ALA A 223 -2.75 15.84 -32.96
N ALA A 224 -3.56 14.83 -32.66
CA ALA A 224 -3.35 13.91 -31.54
C ALA A 224 -2.09 13.06 -31.72
N LYS A 225 -1.86 12.49 -32.91
CA LYS A 225 -0.62 11.73 -33.19
C LYS A 225 0.64 12.59 -33.04
N LYS A 226 0.61 13.85 -33.51
CA LYS A 226 1.74 14.78 -33.34
C LYS A 226 1.97 15.22 -31.88
N SER A 227 0.95 15.21 -31.03
CA SER A 227 1.12 15.54 -29.61
C SER A 227 1.67 14.37 -28.81
N ASP A 228 1.28 13.15 -29.15
CA ASP A 228 1.81 11.92 -28.53
C ASP A 228 3.27 11.67 -28.94
N GLU A 229 3.63 11.86 -30.22
CA GLU A 229 5.02 11.77 -30.70
C GLU A 229 5.95 12.71 -29.91
N LYS A 230 5.53 13.97 -29.71
CA LYS A 230 6.29 14.96 -28.93
C LYS A 230 6.37 14.62 -27.44
N ARG A 231 5.42 13.87 -26.89
CA ARG A 231 5.48 13.41 -25.48
C ARG A 231 6.43 12.24 -25.32
N ILE A 232 6.46 11.32 -26.28
CA ILE A 232 7.39 10.19 -26.32
C ILE A 232 8.82 10.74 -26.47
N GLU A 233 9.06 11.62 -27.45
CA GLU A 233 10.39 12.22 -27.67
C GLU A 233 10.91 12.98 -26.44
N LYS A 234 10.04 13.71 -25.73
CA LYS A 234 10.41 14.38 -24.48
C LYS A 234 10.75 13.40 -23.36
N ARG A 235 10.04 12.28 -23.26
CA ARG A 235 10.31 11.24 -22.26
C ARG A 235 11.66 10.58 -22.53
N ASP A 236 11.90 10.17 -23.77
CA ASP A 236 13.16 9.54 -24.18
C ASP A 236 14.36 10.48 -23.98
N LYS A 237 14.16 11.79 -24.23
CA LYS A 237 15.20 12.80 -23.98
C LYS A 237 15.47 12.98 -22.49
N ASN A 238 14.44 12.95 -21.65
CA ASN A 238 14.60 13.07 -20.20
C ASN A 238 15.30 11.84 -19.61
N GLU A 239 14.91 10.64 -20.07
CA GLU A 239 15.51 9.38 -19.63
C GLU A 239 17.00 9.31 -19.98
N LYS A 240 17.39 9.76 -21.19
CA LYS A 240 18.81 9.88 -21.57
C LYS A 240 19.58 10.87 -20.68
N ILE A 241 18.98 12.01 -20.34
CA ILE A 241 19.60 12.99 -19.44
C ILE A 241 19.78 12.41 -18.04
N ASP A 242 18.78 11.67 -17.55
CA ASP A 242 18.84 11.05 -16.22
C ASP A 242 19.86 9.92 -16.17
N GLU A 243 19.96 9.09 -17.21
CA GLU A 243 21.00 8.06 -17.36
C GLU A 243 22.40 8.64 -17.40
N GLU A 244 22.61 9.73 -18.15
CA GLU A 244 23.91 10.40 -18.25
C GLU A 244 24.33 11.02 -16.91
N LYS A 245 23.39 11.65 -16.19
CA LYS A 245 23.63 12.16 -14.84
C LYS A 245 23.97 11.06 -13.85
N ASN A 246 23.24 9.95 -13.88
CA ASN A 246 23.49 8.83 -12.97
C ASN A 246 24.86 8.19 -13.25
N ARG A 247 25.22 8.02 -14.53
CA ARG A 247 26.52 7.51 -14.93
C ARG A 247 27.66 8.43 -14.47
N SER A 248 27.51 9.73 -14.69
CA SER A 248 28.51 10.72 -14.25
C SER A 248 28.66 10.73 -12.73
N ALA A 249 27.55 10.63 -11.98
CA ALA A 249 27.56 10.54 -10.52
C ALA A 249 28.31 9.29 -10.01
N GLN A 250 28.06 8.14 -10.63
CA GLN A 250 28.78 6.90 -10.31
C GLN A 250 30.27 6.98 -10.62
N GLU A 251 30.67 7.66 -11.70
CA GLU A 251 32.08 7.87 -12.04
C GLU A 251 32.77 8.82 -11.06
N ALA A 252 32.11 9.92 -10.68
CA ALA A 252 32.63 10.87 -9.70
C ALA A 252 32.84 10.23 -8.33
N ILE A 253 31.91 9.39 -7.88
CA ILE A 253 32.05 8.64 -6.62
C ILE A 253 33.21 7.64 -6.68
N LYS A 254 33.42 6.97 -7.82
CA LYS A 254 34.59 6.11 -8.01
C LYS A 254 35.91 6.87 -7.94
N GLN A 255 35.96 8.11 -8.44
CA GLN A 255 37.14 8.97 -8.35
C GLN A 255 37.36 9.54 -6.94
N LEU A 256 36.28 9.88 -6.23
CA LEU A 256 36.35 10.29 -4.83
C LEU A 256 36.90 9.18 -3.93
N GLY A 257 36.75 7.92 -4.36
CA GLY A 257 37.27 6.75 -3.66
C GLY A 257 36.50 6.47 -2.38
N LYS A 258 37.19 5.93 -1.38
CA LYS A 258 36.60 5.59 -0.07
C LYS A 258 36.39 6.85 0.76
N CYS A 259 35.38 6.85 1.63
CA CYS A 259 35.23 7.93 2.62
C CYS A 259 36.46 8.03 3.54
N GLU A 260 36.56 9.10 4.33
CA GLU A 260 37.68 9.34 5.27
C GLU A 260 37.97 8.18 6.24
N GLN A 261 37.00 7.28 6.47
CA GLN A 261 37.13 6.11 7.34
C GLN A 261 37.36 4.80 6.56
N GLY A 262 37.59 4.85 5.25
CA GLY A 262 37.91 3.69 4.40
C GLY A 262 36.71 2.88 3.89
N PHE A 263 35.49 3.32 4.13
CA PHE A 263 34.26 2.65 3.65
C PHE A 263 33.87 3.10 2.24
N ASP A 264 33.29 2.16 1.49
CA ASP A 264 32.74 2.41 0.15
C ASP A 264 31.40 3.17 0.23
N TRP A 265 30.96 3.72 -0.89
CA TRP A 265 29.73 4.51 -0.99
C TRP A 265 28.59 3.69 -1.61
N ASP A 266 27.41 3.80 -1.01
CA ASP A 266 26.16 3.23 -1.48
C ASP A 266 25.20 4.36 -1.90
N GLU A 267 24.40 4.10 -2.95
CA GLU A 267 23.40 5.05 -3.45
C GLU A 267 22.23 5.18 -2.45
N ALA A 268 21.82 6.42 -2.19
CA ALA A 268 20.72 6.75 -1.28
C ALA A 268 19.83 7.83 -1.90
N ASP A 269 18.62 8.03 -1.35
CA ASP A 269 17.69 9.04 -1.85
C ASP A 269 18.30 10.45 -1.75
N GLY A 270 18.67 11.02 -2.90
CA GLY A 270 19.24 12.37 -3.04
C GLY A 270 20.74 12.49 -2.77
N GLY A 271 21.48 11.38 -2.80
CA GLY A 271 22.93 11.38 -2.63
C GLY A 271 23.53 10.00 -2.40
N TRP A 272 24.64 9.98 -1.68
CA TRP A 272 25.46 8.80 -1.42
C TRP A 272 25.76 8.71 0.06
N VAL A 273 25.64 7.52 0.63
CA VAL A 273 25.96 7.25 2.04
C VAL A 273 27.11 6.27 2.09
N CYS A 274 28.07 6.46 3.00
CA CYS A 274 29.11 5.43 3.16
C CYS A 274 28.51 4.15 3.77
N GLN A 275 29.10 2.99 3.51
CA GLN A 275 28.69 1.71 4.10
C GLN A 275 28.74 1.70 5.64
N GLY A 276 29.57 2.58 6.22
CA GLY A 276 29.61 2.83 7.66
C GLY A 276 28.47 3.72 8.19
N GLY A 277 27.58 4.22 7.32
CA GLY A 277 26.41 5.03 7.64
C GLY A 277 26.69 6.41 8.25
N SER A 278 27.97 6.83 8.31
CA SER A 278 28.42 8.01 9.07
C SER A 278 28.70 9.22 8.20
N HIS A 279 28.89 9.03 6.89
CA HIS A 279 29.16 10.09 5.92
C HIS A 279 28.09 10.09 4.85
N PHE A 280 27.63 11.29 4.47
CA PHE A 280 26.67 11.51 3.41
C PHE A 280 27.21 12.56 2.46
N LEU A 281 27.07 12.31 1.17
CA LEU A 281 27.47 13.20 0.09
C LEU A 281 26.23 13.46 -0.77
N SER A 282 25.78 14.71 -0.87
CA SER A 282 24.61 15.04 -1.68
C SER A 282 24.90 14.96 -3.18
N ASP A 283 23.88 14.72 -4.00
CA ASP A 283 24.03 14.75 -5.48
C ASP A 283 24.63 16.07 -5.98
N ALA A 284 24.34 17.17 -5.30
CA ALA A 284 24.90 18.48 -5.62
C ALA A 284 26.40 18.57 -5.32
N GLU A 285 26.86 17.95 -4.23
CA GLU A 285 28.29 17.89 -3.88
C GLU A 285 29.05 16.93 -4.79
N VAL A 286 28.44 15.80 -5.17
CA VAL A 286 28.99 14.88 -6.18
C VAL A 286 29.13 15.60 -7.51
N ALA A 287 28.10 16.35 -7.93
CA ALA A 287 28.12 17.13 -9.16
C ALA A 287 29.11 18.31 -9.11
N ALA A 288 29.39 18.86 -7.94
CA ALA A 288 30.39 19.92 -7.75
C ALA A 288 31.84 19.38 -7.70
N ALA A 289 32.00 18.08 -7.48
CA ALA A 289 33.29 17.38 -7.47
C ALA A 289 33.68 16.76 -8.83
N MET A 290 32.77 16.81 -9.81
CA MET A 290 33.02 16.54 -11.24
C MET A 290 33.71 17.71 -11.92
#